data_AF-A0A060H6C2-F1
#
_entry.id   AF-A0A060H6C2-F1
#
_cell.length_a   1.000
_cell.length_b   1.000
_cell.length_c   1.000
_cell.angle_alpha   90.00
_cell.angle_beta   90.00
_cell.angle_gamma   90.00
#
_symmetry.space_group_name_H-M   'P 1'
#
loop_
_entity.id
_entity.type
_entity.pdbx_description
1 polymer ?
#
loop_
_entity_poly.entity_id
_entity_poly.type
_entity_poly.pdbx_seq_one_letter_code
_entity_poly.pdbx_strand_id
1 'polypeptide(L)'
;MTLNVSEQAQPRANQALSGTQKAPLFYWNGIRDEKGAELQRAMYTLRPPYDSESAIRVTALDARGFSLLIHSCFEVYNSADGLTGPYGNDHFTVRIAHPQHAQVKAAFEAWLNRYEAQLVASEKKRQEKRNAARAALATYEAAASNGVAA
;
A
#
# COMPACT_ATOMS: atom_id res chain seq x y z
N MET A 1 19.88 23.30 14.31
CA MET A 1 20.26 22.09 13.53
C MET A 1 18.97 21.39 13.13
N THR A 2 18.57 21.52 11.88
CA THR A 2 17.33 20.92 11.33
C THR A 2 17.65 19.54 10.79
N LEU A 3 17.03 18.50 11.35
CA LEU A 3 17.16 17.11 10.90
C LEU A 3 16.33 16.90 9.63
N ASN A 4 17.00 16.84 8.48
CA ASN A 4 16.41 16.38 7.23
C ASN A 4 16.19 14.86 7.30
N VAL A 5 14.95 14.44 7.54
CA VAL A 5 14.51 13.05 7.39
C VAL A 5 13.66 12.98 6.14
N SER A 6 14.25 12.71 4.98
CA SER A 6 13.54 12.29 3.76
C SER A 6 14.55 11.89 2.68
N GLU A 7 15.08 10.67 2.73
CA GLU A 7 15.57 9.89 1.57
C GLU A 7 16.35 8.65 2.03
N GLN A 8 15.71 7.69 2.70
CA GLN A 8 16.38 6.40 2.89
C GLN A 8 15.38 5.25 3.08
N ALA A 9 14.97 4.67 1.95
CA ALA A 9 14.72 3.24 1.76
C ALA A 9 14.21 3.02 0.32
N GLN A 10 15.09 3.22 -0.67
CA GLN A 10 14.88 2.64 -2.00
C GLN A 10 15.76 1.40 -2.10
N PRO A 11 15.21 0.19 -2.29
CA PRO A 11 16.02 -1.00 -2.48
C PRO A 11 16.79 -0.87 -3.78
N ARG A 12 18.13 -0.94 -3.70
CA ARG A 12 19.00 -1.20 -4.84
C ARG A 12 18.73 -2.63 -5.32
N ALA A 13 17.78 -2.80 -6.23
CA ALA A 13 17.50 -4.08 -6.89
C ALA A 13 17.33 -3.85 -8.40
N ASN A 14 18.41 -3.41 -9.06
CA ASN A 14 18.47 -3.22 -10.52
C ASN A 14 19.36 -4.26 -11.23
N GLN A 15 19.70 -5.39 -10.57
CA GLN A 15 20.55 -6.40 -11.17
C GLN A 15 19.84 -7.75 -11.19
N ALA A 16 19.12 -8.00 -12.29
CA ALA A 16 19.16 -9.25 -13.07
C ALA A 16 17.89 -9.40 -13.92
N LEU A 17 17.85 -8.68 -15.05
CA LEU A 17 17.12 -9.16 -16.24
C LEU A 17 18.18 -9.40 -17.31
N SER A 18 18.48 -10.68 -17.54
CA SER A 18 19.27 -11.12 -18.69
C SER A 18 18.40 -10.94 -19.93
N GLY A 19 18.72 -9.92 -20.73
CA GLY A 19 17.98 -9.56 -21.94
C GLY A 19 17.67 -8.07 -21.94
N THR A 20 17.90 -7.42 -23.08
CA THR A 20 17.74 -6.00 -23.41
C THR A 20 16.36 -5.38 -23.15
N GLN A 21 15.45 -6.05 -22.43
CA GLN A 21 14.09 -5.61 -22.18
C GLN A 21 14.03 -4.76 -20.92
N LYS A 22 13.63 -3.49 -21.10
CA LYS A 22 13.36 -2.54 -20.01
C LYS A 22 12.31 -3.14 -19.07
N ALA A 23 12.51 -3.00 -17.77
CA ALA A 23 11.62 -3.54 -16.74
C ALA A 23 10.97 -2.39 -15.94
N PRO A 24 9.70 -2.53 -15.54
CA PRO A 24 9.05 -1.55 -14.68
C PRO A 24 9.65 -1.55 -13.27
N LEU A 25 9.52 -0.41 -12.60
CA LEU A 25 9.97 -0.17 -11.23
C LEU A 25 8.78 -0.22 -10.27
N PHE A 26 8.87 -1.08 -9.25
CA PHE A 26 7.82 -1.26 -8.25
C PHE A 26 8.07 -0.41 -6.99
N TYR A 27 7.01 0.21 -6.50
CA TYR A 27 6.99 1.04 -5.29
C TYR A 27 5.80 0.64 -4.41
N TRP A 28 5.84 1.00 -3.13
CA TRP A 28 4.75 0.68 -2.19
C TRP A 28 3.36 1.18 -2.64
N ASN A 29 3.28 2.21 -3.49
CA ASN A 29 2.03 2.82 -3.97
C ASN A 29 1.74 2.63 -5.46
N GLY A 30 2.53 1.83 -6.17
CA GLY A 30 2.33 1.59 -7.59
C GLY A 30 3.60 1.31 -8.38
N ILE A 31 3.51 1.51 -9.68
CA ILE A 31 4.53 1.13 -10.65
C ILE A 31 4.93 2.36 -11.47
N ARG A 32 6.20 2.46 -11.85
CA ARG A 32 6.68 3.42 -12.86
C ARG A 32 7.43 2.68 -13.94
N ASP A 33 7.30 3.11 -15.19
CA ASP A 33 8.02 2.49 -16.30
C ASP A 33 9.53 2.75 -16.22
N GLU A 34 9.92 3.86 -15.59
CA GLU A 34 11.30 4.22 -15.28
C GLU A 34 11.36 5.27 -14.16
N LYS A 35 12.58 5.58 -13.71
CA LYS A 35 12.79 6.61 -12.68
C LYS A 35 12.32 7.97 -13.22
N GLY A 36 11.33 8.56 -12.55
CA GLY A 36 10.77 9.86 -12.92
C GLY A 36 9.52 9.81 -13.79
N ALA A 37 9.17 8.66 -14.39
CA ALA A 37 7.94 8.50 -15.16
C ALA A 37 6.67 8.57 -14.28
N GLU A 38 5.50 8.79 -14.88
CA GLU A 38 4.21 8.86 -14.16
C GLU A 38 3.99 7.61 -13.29
N LEU A 39 3.44 7.83 -12.08
CA LEU A 39 3.09 6.74 -11.18
C LEU A 39 1.76 6.12 -11.59
N GLN A 40 1.81 4.87 -12.01
CA GLN A 40 0.62 4.04 -12.23
C GLN A 40 0.23 3.42 -10.89
N ARG A 41 -0.79 3.99 -10.24
CA ARG A 41 -1.21 3.60 -8.89
C ARG A 41 -1.65 2.13 -8.89
N ALA A 42 -1.13 1.36 -7.96
CA ALA A 42 -1.49 -0.04 -7.79
C ALA A 42 -1.61 -0.44 -6.32
N MET A 43 -2.36 -1.51 -6.10
CA MET A 43 -2.46 -2.23 -4.83
C MET A 43 -1.86 -3.62 -4.97
N TYR A 44 -1.26 -4.11 -3.89
CA TYR A 44 -0.62 -5.41 -3.81
C TYR A 44 -1.42 -6.31 -2.87
N THR A 45 -1.70 -7.54 -3.29
CA THR A 45 -2.37 -8.56 -2.46
C THR A 45 -1.70 -9.91 -2.62
N LEU A 46 -1.72 -10.73 -1.57
CA LEU A 46 -1.30 -12.12 -1.69
C LEU A 46 -2.40 -12.95 -2.35
N ARG A 47 -1.98 -13.92 -3.14
CA ARG A 47 -2.83 -15.02 -3.61
C ARG A 47 -2.55 -16.26 -2.76
N PRO A 48 -3.52 -17.19 -2.65
CA PRO A 48 -3.28 -18.46 -1.98
C PRO A 48 -1.97 -19.10 -2.45
N PRO A 49 -1.20 -19.73 -1.55
CA PRO A 49 -1.60 -20.22 -0.22
C PRO A 49 -1.50 -19.24 0.98
N TYR A 50 -1.10 -17.98 0.79
CA TYR A 50 -0.92 -16.98 1.87
C TYR A 50 0.27 -17.23 2.83
N ASP A 51 1.31 -17.91 2.34
CA ASP A 51 2.60 -18.09 3.01
C ASP A 51 3.75 -17.41 2.23
N SER A 52 5.00 -17.74 2.56
CA SER A 52 6.20 -17.23 1.88
C SER A 52 6.29 -17.57 0.40
N GLU A 53 5.52 -18.58 -0.05
CA GLU A 53 5.45 -19.07 -1.42
C GLU A 53 4.26 -18.47 -2.19
N SER A 54 3.53 -17.54 -1.58
CA SER A 54 2.40 -16.88 -2.22
C SER A 54 2.82 -16.07 -3.42
N ALA A 55 2.06 -16.22 -4.50
CA ALA A 55 2.14 -15.26 -5.60
C ALA A 55 1.55 -13.91 -5.16
N ILE A 56 2.09 -12.83 -5.71
CA ILE A 56 1.62 -11.47 -5.42
C ILE A 56 0.79 -11.00 -6.60
N ARG A 57 -0.47 -10.66 -6.35
CA ARG A 57 -1.33 -9.98 -7.32
C ARG A 57 -1.12 -8.48 -7.21
N VAL A 58 -0.94 -7.84 -8.35
CA VAL A 58 -0.83 -6.39 -8.49
C VAL A 58 -2.04 -5.91 -9.27
N THR A 59 -2.76 -4.94 -8.71
CA THR A 59 -4.04 -4.46 -9.26
C THR A 59 -3.98 -2.96 -9.46
N ALA A 60 -4.27 -2.48 -10.66
CA ALA A 60 -4.35 -1.06 -10.97
C ALA A 60 -5.47 -0.40 -10.16
N LEU A 61 -5.27 0.86 -9.78
CA LEU A 61 -6.26 1.68 -9.08
C LEU A 61 -6.82 2.81 -9.96
N ASP A 62 -6.27 2.98 -11.16
CA ASP A 62 -6.72 3.95 -12.15
C ASP A 62 -7.49 3.23 -13.26
N ALA A 63 -8.57 3.84 -13.75
CA ALA A 63 -9.36 3.34 -14.87
C ALA A 63 -8.57 3.25 -16.18
N ARG A 64 -7.45 3.99 -16.29
CA ARG A 64 -6.52 3.92 -17.44
C ARG A 64 -5.75 2.59 -17.53
N GLY A 65 -5.73 1.79 -16.46
CA GLY A 65 -5.00 0.52 -16.44
C GLY A 65 -3.48 0.68 -16.38
N PHE A 66 -2.77 -0.37 -16.78
CA PHE A 66 -1.30 -0.41 -16.81
C PHE A 66 -0.73 -0.02 -18.17
N SER A 67 0.51 0.46 -18.18
CA SER A 67 1.25 0.86 -19.38
C SER A 67 1.58 -0.33 -20.29
N LEU A 68 1.83 -0.04 -21.56
CA LEU A 68 2.28 -1.04 -22.53
C LEU A 68 3.56 -1.77 -22.10
N LEU A 69 4.43 -1.11 -21.32
CA LEU A 69 5.63 -1.76 -20.78
C LEU A 69 5.25 -2.89 -19.82
N ILE A 70 4.32 -2.64 -18.90
CA ILE A 70 3.86 -3.65 -17.95
C ILE A 70 3.15 -4.78 -18.70
N HIS A 71 2.31 -4.46 -19.69
CA HIS A 71 1.68 -5.45 -20.58
C HIS A 71 2.69 -6.28 -21.38
N SER A 72 3.89 -5.75 -21.66
CA SER A 72 4.97 -6.51 -22.31
C SER A 72 5.76 -7.42 -21.37
N CYS A 73 5.73 -7.14 -20.06
CA CYS A 73 6.46 -7.88 -19.04
C CYS A 73 5.58 -8.92 -18.33
N PHE A 74 4.27 -8.71 -18.30
CA PHE A 74 3.33 -9.52 -17.54
C PHE A 74 2.09 -9.85 -18.37
N GLU A 75 1.53 -11.02 -18.11
CA GLU A 75 0.19 -11.35 -18.58
C GLU A 75 -0.84 -10.59 -17.73
N VAL A 76 -1.35 -9.49 -18.31
CA VAL A 76 -2.32 -8.60 -17.67
C VAL A 76 -3.73 -9.03 -18.05
N TYR A 77 -4.58 -9.14 -17.04
CA TYR A 77 -5.99 -9.47 -17.17
C TYR A 77 -6.81 -8.25 -16.76
N ASN A 78 -7.87 -7.98 -17.51
CA ASN A 78 -8.89 -7.02 -17.14
C ASN A 78 -10.17 -7.82 -16.85
N SER A 79 -10.48 -8.01 -15.57
CA SER A 79 -11.70 -8.69 -15.16
C SER A 79 -12.29 -8.03 -13.93
N ALA A 80 -13.62 -7.98 -13.91
CA ALA A 80 -14.34 -7.63 -12.71
C ALA A 80 -14.06 -8.68 -11.64
N ASP A 81 -13.61 -8.22 -10.47
CA ASP A 81 -13.59 -9.03 -9.27
C ASP A 81 -14.30 -8.29 -8.14
N GLY A 82 -14.64 -9.01 -7.07
CA GLY A 82 -15.32 -8.44 -5.90
C GLY A 82 -14.51 -7.34 -5.18
N LEU A 83 -13.25 -7.10 -5.58
CA LEU A 83 -12.36 -6.10 -5.00
C LEU A 83 -12.31 -4.79 -5.82
N THR A 84 -12.54 -4.86 -7.14
CA THR A 84 -12.32 -3.74 -8.08
C THR A 84 -13.60 -3.12 -8.63
N GLY A 85 -14.76 -3.64 -8.24
CA GLY A 85 -16.06 -3.12 -8.65
C GLY A 85 -16.49 -3.61 -10.05
N PRO A 86 -17.61 -3.09 -10.58
CA PRO A 86 -18.29 -3.68 -11.75
C PRO A 86 -17.49 -3.57 -13.06
N TYR A 87 -16.46 -2.72 -13.12
CA TYR A 87 -15.71 -2.47 -14.35
C TYR A 87 -14.37 -3.20 -14.44
N GLY A 88 -13.91 -3.86 -13.37
CA GLY A 88 -12.64 -4.57 -13.33
C GLY A 88 -11.43 -3.66 -13.54
N ASN A 89 -10.37 -3.88 -12.77
CA ASN A 89 -9.10 -3.20 -13.04
C ASN A 89 -8.09 -4.17 -13.63
N ASP A 90 -7.18 -3.62 -14.44
CA ASP A 90 -5.99 -4.32 -14.89
C ASP A 90 -5.28 -4.95 -13.68
N HIS A 91 -4.96 -6.23 -13.79
CA HIS A 91 -4.20 -6.92 -12.79
C HIS A 91 -3.36 -8.02 -13.40
N PHE A 92 -2.27 -8.35 -12.73
CA PHE A 92 -1.42 -9.48 -13.06
C PHE A 92 -0.95 -10.15 -11.77
N THR A 93 -0.47 -11.39 -11.89
CA THR A 93 0.00 -12.17 -10.75
C THR A 93 1.45 -12.55 -10.97
N VAL A 94 2.30 -12.22 -10.01
CA VAL A 94 3.73 -12.47 -10.04
C VAL A 94 4.01 -13.69 -9.19
N ARG A 95 4.34 -14.81 -9.85
CA ARG A 95 4.78 -16.04 -9.19
C ARG A 95 6.23 -15.90 -8.72
N ILE A 96 6.63 -16.69 -7.74
CA ILE A 96 8.00 -16.66 -7.17
C ILE A 96 9.09 -16.79 -8.22
N ALA A 97 8.88 -17.68 -9.19
CA ALA A 97 9.84 -17.94 -10.26
C ALA A 97 10.03 -16.76 -11.22
N HIS A 98 9.20 -15.71 -11.14
CA HIS A 98 9.32 -14.55 -12.01
C HIS A 98 10.57 -13.73 -11.67
N PRO A 99 11.38 -13.28 -12.64
CA PRO A 99 12.60 -12.51 -12.37
C PRO A 99 12.38 -11.25 -11.52
N GLN A 100 11.22 -10.61 -11.66
CA GLN A 100 10.85 -9.41 -10.90
C GLN A 100 10.15 -9.70 -9.56
N HIS A 101 9.97 -10.97 -9.16
CA HIS A 101 9.27 -11.34 -7.93
C HIS A 101 9.87 -10.67 -6.69
N ALA A 102 11.20 -10.65 -6.56
CA ALA A 102 11.88 -10.04 -5.42
C ALA A 102 11.56 -8.54 -5.29
N GLN A 103 11.48 -7.81 -6.41
CA GLN A 103 11.15 -6.39 -6.41
C GLN A 103 9.69 -6.14 -6.04
N VAL A 104 8.79 -6.98 -6.56
CA VAL A 104 7.35 -6.93 -6.26
C VAL A 104 7.10 -7.25 -4.78
N LYS A 105 7.79 -8.25 -4.23
CA LYS A 105 7.73 -8.61 -2.81
C LYS A 105 8.19 -7.47 -1.92
N ALA A 106 9.30 -6.81 -2.24
CA ALA A 106 9.77 -5.65 -1.49
C ALA A 106 8.76 -4.49 -1.52
N ALA A 107 8.09 -4.26 -2.66
CA ALA A 107 7.04 -3.25 -2.75
C ALA A 107 5.80 -3.62 -1.92
N PHE A 108 5.41 -4.88 -1.92
CA PHE A 108 4.31 -5.41 -1.10
C PHE A 108 4.59 -5.28 0.40
N GLU A 109 5.78 -5.69 0.86
CA GLU A 109 6.19 -5.56 2.27
C GLU A 109 6.23 -4.08 2.70
N ALA A 110 6.72 -3.19 1.83
CA ALA A 110 6.69 -1.74 2.09
C ALA A 110 5.26 -1.19 2.15
N TRP A 111 4.33 -1.73 1.36
CA TRP A 111 2.91 -1.39 1.44
C TRP A 111 2.29 -1.85 2.77
N LEU A 112 2.55 -3.11 3.18
CA LEU A 112 2.08 -3.66 4.46
C LEU A 112 2.56 -2.83 5.66
N ASN A 113 3.86 -2.54 5.74
CA ASN A 113 4.44 -1.76 6.83
C ASN A 113 3.80 -0.37 6.95
N ARG A 114 3.48 0.27 5.81
CA ARG A 114 2.80 1.57 5.80
C ARG A 114 1.34 1.45 6.22
N TYR A 115 0.65 0.40 5.77
CA TYR A 115 -0.72 0.14 6.14
C TYR A 115 -0.86 -0.09 7.65
N GLU A 116 0.01 -0.91 8.24
CA GLU A 116 0.06 -1.14 9.69
C GLU A 116 0.34 0.14 10.47
N ALA A 117 1.32 0.94 10.04
CA ALA A 117 1.62 2.22 10.67
C ALA A 117 0.42 3.19 10.62
N GLN A 118 -0.34 3.19 9.52
CA GLN A 118 -1.57 3.99 9.40
C GLN A 118 -2.67 3.49 10.35
N LEU A 119 -2.85 2.18 10.49
CA LEU A 119 -3.81 1.61 11.43
C LEU A 119 -3.50 2.04 12.87
N VAL A 120 -2.25 1.88 13.31
CA VAL A 120 -1.78 2.29 14.65
C VAL A 120 -2.02 3.79 14.88
N ALA A 121 -1.67 4.64 13.91
CA ALA A 121 -1.90 6.07 14.01
C ALA A 121 -3.40 6.41 14.11
N SER A 122 -4.24 5.71 13.34
CA SER A 122 -5.69 5.89 13.37
C SER A 122 -6.31 5.48 14.71
N GLU A 123 -5.84 4.37 15.29
CA GLU A 123 -6.28 3.88 16.58
C GLU A 123 -5.87 4.80 17.71
N LYS A 124 -4.64 5.31 17.68
CA LYS A 124 -4.16 6.32 18.62
C LYS A 124 -5.06 7.56 18.59
N LYS A 125 -5.37 8.08 17.39
CA LYS A 125 -6.27 9.23 17.24
C LYS A 125 -7.68 8.94 17.76
N ARG A 126 -8.21 7.73 17.53
CA ARG A 126 -9.51 7.31 18.10
C ARG A 126 -9.46 7.25 19.63
N GLN A 127 -8.37 6.74 20.20
CA GLN A 127 -8.19 6.67 21.65
C GLN A 127 -8.09 8.06 22.29
N GLU A 128 -7.35 8.99 21.68
CA GLU A 128 -7.27 10.38 22.12
C GLU A 128 -8.66 11.03 22.15
N LYS A 129 -9.47 10.82 21.10
CA LYS A 129 -10.85 11.32 21.06
C LYS A 129 -11.72 10.71 22.17
N ARG A 130 -11.59 9.41 22.44
CA ARG A 130 -12.30 8.74 23.54
C ARG A 130 -11.89 9.30 24.90
N ASN A 131 -10.59 9.50 25.12
CA ASN A 131 -10.07 10.07 26.37
C ASN A 131 -10.57 11.50 26.59
N ALA A 132 -10.57 12.33 25.55
CA ALA A 132 -11.10 13.69 25.61
C ALA A 132 -12.60 13.72 25.95
N ALA A 133 -13.40 12.84 25.34
CA ALA A 133 -14.82 12.71 25.65
C ALA A 133 -15.06 12.27 27.11
N ARG A 134 -14.27 11.30 27.60
CA ARG A 134 -14.34 10.85 29.01
C ARG A 134 -13.97 11.97 29.99
N ALA A 135 -12.93 12.75 29.68
CA ALA A 135 -12.54 13.88 30.51
C ALA A 135 -13.63 14.96 30.56
N ALA A 136 -14.23 15.28 29.41
CA ALA A 136 -15.34 16.25 29.34
C ALA A 136 -16.57 15.79 30.15
N LEU A 137 -16.92 14.49 30.09
CA LEU A 137 -18.01 13.93 30.88
C LEU A 137 -17.71 14.04 32.39
N ALA A 138 -16.50 13.67 32.82
CA ALA A 138 -16.11 13.77 34.23
C ALA A 138 -16.14 15.23 34.75
N THR A 139 -15.74 16.20 33.93
CA THR A 139 -15.86 17.63 34.27
C THR A 139 -17.32 18.05 34.41
N TYR A 140 -18.20 17.60 33.52
CA TYR A 140 -19.64 17.88 33.60
C TYR A 140 -20.27 17.27 34.86
N GLU A 141 -19.98 16.00 35.15
CA GLU A 141 -20.47 15.31 36.35
C GLU A 141 -20.00 15.98 37.65
N ALA A 142 -18.73 16.39 37.71
CA ALA A 142 -18.21 17.12 38.87
C ALA A 142 -18.88 18.49 39.06
N ALA A 143 -19.14 19.22 37.96
CA ALA A 143 -19.85 20.50 38.01
C ALA A 143 -21.30 20.33 38.46
N ALA A 144 -21.99 19.30 37.96
CA ALA A 144 -23.36 18.97 38.37
C ALA A 144 -23.44 18.59 39.86
N SER A 145 -22.47 17.82 40.38
CA SER A 145 -22.44 17.44 41.79
C SER A 145 -22.18 18.62 42.74
N ASN A 146 -21.40 19.62 42.30
CA ASN A 146 -21.11 20.81 43.11
C ASN A 146 -22.26 21.85 43.09
N GLY A 147 -23.12 21.82 42.07
CA GLY A 147 -24.28 22.72 41.95
C GLY A 147 -25.49 22.32 42.80
N VAL A 148 -25.53 21.10 43.36
CA VAL A 148 -26.63 20.61 44.20
C VAL A 148 -26.45 20.97 45.68
N ALA A 149 -25.33 21.63 46.05
CA ALA A 149 -25.01 22.01 47.43
C ALA A 149 -25.32 23.49 47.78
N ALA A 150 -26.11 24.22 46.97
CA ALA A 150 -26.46 25.62 47.20
C ALA A 150 -27.92 25.80 47.65
#